data_AF-A0A441X3G3-F1
#
_entry.id   AF-A0A441X3G3-F1
#
_cell.length_a   1.000
_cell.length_b   1.000
_cell.length_c   1.000
_cell.angle_alpha   90.00
_cell.angle_beta   90.00
_cell.angle_gamma   90.00
#
_symmetry.space_group_name_H-M   'P 1'
#
loop_
_entity.id
_entity.type
_entity.pdbx_description
1 polymer ?
#
loop_
_entity_poly.entity_id
_entity_poly.type
_entity_poly.pdbx_seq_one_letter_code
_entity_poly.pdbx_strand_id
1 'polypeptide(L)'
;MTSKREKSLGNCFVSQPKVRRISDVLLASALVGLLWGCASRPTNVLLPVADTSPSSSKVEMLVATTRSRSSNPAQMYTGERGLAPSFAEITVSIPPPSVRKVGEVAWPKKLPSNPATDFAVVQAQEFTLETAKGWLSASVRKSPD
;
A
#
# COMPACT_ATOMS: atom_id res chain seq x y z
N MET A 1 -26.25 -22.21 -67.78
CA MET A 1 -27.01 -23.49 -67.66
C MET A 1 -26.09 -24.53 -67.05
N THR A 2 -26.60 -25.27 -66.06
CA THR A 2 -25.97 -26.36 -65.28
C THR A 2 -24.95 -25.93 -64.21
N SER A 3 -24.81 -26.55 -63.04
CA SER A 3 -25.71 -27.20 -62.04
C SER A 3 -24.78 -27.73 -60.93
N LYS A 4 -25.23 -27.67 -59.67
CA LYS A 4 -24.83 -28.52 -58.51
C LYS A 4 -23.52 -28.21 -57.75
N ARG A 5 -23.63 -27.72 -56.51
CA ARG A 5 -23.60 -28.57 -55.28
C ARG A 5 -23.70 -27.76 -53.98
N GLU A 6 -24.86 -27.92 -53.35
CA GLU A 6 -25.16 -28.01 -51.92
C GLU A 6 -23.97 -28.23 -50.97
N LYS A 7 -23.82 -27.32 -49.98
CA LYS A 7 -23.30 -27.66 -48.65
C LYS A 7 -24.25 -27.05 -47.61
N SER A 8 -25.06 -27.94 -47.06
CA SER A 8 -25.88 -27.75 -45.87
C SER A 8 -25.01 -27.32 -44.69
N LEU A 9 -25.12 -26.05 -44.28
CA LEU A 9 -24.71 -25.59 -42.97
C LEU A 9 -25.88 -25.85 -42.02
N GLY A 10 -25.92 -27.06 -41.48
CA GLY A 10 -26.81 -27.39 -40.38
C GLY A 10 -26.44 -26.54 -39.16
N ASN A 11 -27.28 -25.56 -38.85
CA ASN A 11 -27.31 -24.95 -37.52
C ASN A 11 -27.74 -26.03 -36.52
N CYS A 12 -26.77 -26.66 -35.86
CA CYS A 12 -27.03 -27.37 -34.62
C CYS A 12 -27.34 -26.33 -33.53
N PHE A 13 -28.59 -25.86 -33.49
CA PHE A 13 -29.13 -25.13 -32.34
C PHE A 13 -29.32 -26.14 -31.21
N VAL A 14 -28.23 -26.45 -30.50
CA VAL A 14 -28.28 -27.29 -29.30
C VAL A 14 -28.97 -26.48 -28.21
N SER A 15 -30.24 -26.84 -27.94
CA SER A 15 -30.98 -26.39 -26.76
C SER A 15 -30.25 -26.93 -25.52
N GLN A 16 -29.38 -26.10 -24.93
CA GLN A 16 -28.67 -26.45 -23.72
C GLN A 16 -29.64 -26.41 -22.52
N PRO A 17 -29.69 -27.43 -21.66
CA PRO A 17 -30.55 -27.44 -20.49
C PRO A 17 -30.21 -26.26 -19.57
N LYS A 18 -31.24 -25.59 -19.04
CA LYS A 18 -31.16 -24.39 -18.19
C LYS A 18 -30.13 -24.52 -17.06
N VAL A 19 -29.92 -25.74 -16.55
CA VAL A 19 -28.97 -26.11 -15.49
C VAL A 19 -27.49 -25.91 -15.88
N ARG A 20 -27.13 -26.17 -17.15
CA ARG A 20 -25.75 -26.08 -17.64
C ARG A 20 -25.30 -24.62 -17.85
N ARG A 21 -26.23 -23.75 -18.25
CA ARG A 21 -25.96 -22.29 -18.32
C ARG A 21 -25.71 -21.67 -16.95
N ILE A 22 -26.36 -22.16 -15.89
CA ILE A 22 -26.21 -21.60 -14.55
C ILE A 22 -24.88 -22.07 -13.93
N SER A 23 -24.47 -23.32 -14.16
CA SER A 23 -23.16 -23.82 -13.71
C SER A 23 -22.01 -23.08 -14.38
N ASP A 24 -22.09 -22.84 -15.69
CA ASP A 24 -21.04 -22.14 -16.43
C ASP A 24 -20.91 -20.67 -16.00
N VAL A 25 -22.03 -20.01 -15.66
CA VAL A 25 -22.03 -18.63 -15.14
C VAL A 25 -21.45 -18.55 -13.72
N LEU A 26 -21.73 -19.54 -12.85
CA LEU A 26 -21.16 -19.60 -11.49
C LEU A 26 -19.66 -19.93 -11.51
N LEU A 27 -19.21 -20.80 -12.43
CA LEU A 27 -17.80 -21.11 -12.60
C LEU A 27 -17.04 -19.90 -13.16
N ALA A 28 -17.64 -19.17 -14.11
CA ALA A 28 -17.08 -17.95 -14.67
C ALA A 28 -17.01 -16.81 -13.63
N SER A 29 -18.04 -16.63 -12.79
CA SER A 29 -18.01 -15.60 -11.74
C SER A 29 -16.99 -15.92 -10.64
N ALA A 30 -16.82 -17.19 -10.29
CA ALA A 30 -15.76 -17.63 -9.38
C ALA A 30 -14.36 -17.38 -9.96
N LEU A 31 -14.15 -17.61 -11.26
CA LEU A 31 -12.88 -17.32 -11.93
C LEU A 31 -12.57 -15.82 -11.99
N VAL A 32 -13.58 -14.98 -12.21
CA VAL A 32 -13.41 -13.51 -12.20
C VAL A 32 -13.11 -13.00 -10.80
N GLY A 33 -13.70 -13.60 -9.76
CA GLY A 33 -13.45 -13.23 -8.35
C GLY A 33 -12.00 -13.43 -7.89
N LEU A 34 -11.30 -14.43 -8.46
CA LEU A 34 -9.88 -14.71 -8.16
C LEU A 34 -8.92 -13.57 -8.56
N LEU A 35 -9.35 -12.65 -9.43
CA LEU A 35 -8.53 -11.52 -9.88
C LEU A 35 -8.60 -10.31 -8.93
N TRP A 36 -9.50 -10.30 -7.94
CA TRP A 36 -9.74 -9.15 -7.04
C TRP A 36 -8.89 -9.17 -5.76
N GLY A 37 -7.75 -9.88 -5.74
CA GLY A 37 -6.94 -10.11 -4.55
C GLY A 37 -5.91 -9.02 -4.18
N CYS A 38 -5.64 -8.05 -5.05
CA CYS A 38 -4.64 -7.02 -4.77
C CYS A 38 -5.28 -5.74 -4.24
N ALA A 39 -5.58 -5.70 -2.94
CA ALA A 39 -5.85 -4.44 -2.25
C ALA A 39 -4.55 -3.62 -2.18
N SER A 40 -4.44 -2.58 -3.00
CA SER A 40 -3.32 -1.64 -2.93
C SER A 40 -3.44 -0.77 -1.68
N ARG A 41 -2.32 -0.59 -0.98
CA ARG A 41 -2.26 0.31 0.19
C ARG A 41 -2.35 1.77 -0.27
N PRO A 42 -2.87 2.68 0.59
CA PRO A 42 -2.84 4.10 0.28
C PRO A 42 -1.40 4.55 -0.02
N THR A 43 -1.22 5.22 -1.16
CA THR A 43 0.06 5.80 -1.58
C THR A 43 0.19 7.22 -1.05
N ASN A 44 1.40 7.79 -1.03
CA ASN A 44 1.66 9.19 -0.67
C ASN A 44 1.41 9.57 0.82
N VAL A 45 1.40 8.59 1.71
CA VAL A 45 1.20 8.74 3.16
C VAL A 45 2.40 9.33 3.92
N LEU A 46 3.56 9.44 3.26
CA LEU A 46 4.80 9.92 3.88
C LEU A 46 5.00 11.44 3.75
N LEU A 47 4.07 12.17 3.12
CA LEU A 47 4.13 13.62 3.11
C LEU A 47 3.92 14.14 4.53
N PRO A 48 4.88 14.92 5.08
CA PRO A 48 4.74 15.48 6.41
C PRO A 48 3.52 16.39 6.51
N VAL A 49 2.71 16.20 7.54
CA VAL A 49 1.60 17.08 7.90
C VAL A 49 1.93 17.84 9.19
N ALA A 50 1.27 18.99 9.38
CA ALA A 50 1.41 19.74 10.62
C ALA A 50 0.95 18.90 11.82
N ASP A 51 1.69 18.96 12.92
CA ASP A 51 1.29 18.33 14.17
C ASP A 51 0.15 19.13 14.83
N THR A 52 -1.08 18.71 14.58
CA THR A 52 -2.29 19.33 15.10
C THR A 52 -2.84 18.64 16.36
N SER A 53 -2.19 17.58 16.85
CA SER A 53 -2.68 16.78 17.97
C SER A 53 -1.63 16.67 19.08
N PRO A 54 -1.63 17.59 20.07
CA PRO A 54 -0.68 17.55 21.19
C PRO A 54 -0.81 16.32 22.08
N SER A 55 -1.98 15.69 22.11
CA SER A 55 -2.25 14.46 22.88
C SER A 55 -1.80 13.18 22.16
N SER A 56 -1.33 13.29 20.91
CA SER A 56 -0.75 12.16 20.19
C SER A 56 0.64 11.82 20.74
N SER A 57 0.92 10.52 20.82
CA SER A 57 2.28 10.04 21.10
C SER A 57 3.10 10.10 19.82
N LYS A 58 4.36 10.52 19.92
CA LYS A 58 5.29 10.58 18.79
C LYS A 58 6.31 9.46 18.86
N VAL A 59 6.58 8.85 17.71
CA VAL A 59 7.63 7.84 17.56
C VAL A 59 8.60 8.35 16.50
N GLU A 60 9.83 8.62 16.94
CA GLU A 60 10.97 8.97 16.09
C GLU A 60 11.68 7.69 15.67
N MET A 61 11.89 7.50 14.37
CA MET A 61 12.45 6.28 13.80
C MET A 61 13.56 6.59 12.79
N LEU A 62 14.70 5.92 12.96
CA LEU A 62 15.72 5.85 11.92
C LEU A 62 15.37 4.74 10.92
N VAL A 63 15.28 5.11 9.66
CA VAL A 63 15.11 4.20 8.53
C VAL A 63 16.47 3.97 7.89
N ALA A 64 16.85 2.69 7.76
CA ALA A 64 18.02 2.25 7.00
C ALA A 64 17.56 1.22 5.96
N THR A 65 17.75 1.52 4.67
CA THR A 65 17.22 0.69 3.59
C THR A 65 18.21 0.56 2.43
N THR A 66 18.15 -0.56 1.70
CA THR A 66 18.90 -0.76 0.44
C THR A 66 18.08 -0.35 -0.79
N ARG A 67 16.93 0.28 -0.60
CA ARG A 67 16.10 0.79 -1.71
C ARG A 67 16.68 2.08 -2.28
N SER A 68 16.52 2.28 -3.58
CA SER A 68 16.91 3.54 -4.22
C SER A 68 16.03 4.69 -3.74
N ARG A 69 16.60 5.89 -3.64
CA ARG A 69 15.83 7.11 -3.35
C ARG A 69 14.85 7.38 -4.48
N SER A 70 13.69 7.88 -4.10
CA SER A 70 12.67 8.33 -5.03
C SER A 70 12.79 9.83 -5.28
N SER A 71 12.36 10.28 -6.46
CA SER A 71 12.17 11.71 -6.72
C SER A 71 10.86 12.25 -6.10
N ASN A 72 9.94 11.38 -5.72
CA ASN A 72 8.67 11.77 -5.09
C ASN A 72 8.83 11.78 -3.55
N PRO A 73 8.73 12.95 -2.88
CA PRO A 73 8.86 13.04 -1.42
C PRO A 73 7.79 12.26 -0.66
N ALA A 74 6.61 12.06 -1.27
CA ALA A 74 5.52 11.27 -0.70
C ALA A 74 5.81 9.76 -0.67
N GLN A 75 6.86 9.34 -1.36
CA GLN A 75 7.31 7.96 -1.52
C GLN A 75 8.84 7.95 -1.41
N MET A 76 9.42 8.22 -0.24
CA MET A 76 10.86 8.44 -0.05
C MET A 76 11.81 7.45 -0.76
N TYR A 77 11.39 6.19 -0.93
CA TYR A 77 12.17 5.13 -1.57
C TYR A 77 11.35 4.39 -2.62
N THR A 78 12.02 3.96 -3.69
CA THR A 78 11.40 3.18 -4.76
C THR A 78 11.38 1.68 -4.44
N GLY A 79 10.74 0.89 -5.31
CA GLY A 79 10.78 -0.56 -5.26
C GLY A 79 12.11 -1.17 -5.74
N GLU A 80 13.06 -0.38 -6.22
CA GLU A 80 14.33 -0.89 -6.77
C GLU A 80 15.46 -0.85 -5.75
N ARG A 81 16.49 -1.67 -5.96
CA ARG A 81 17.71 -1.64 -5.12
C ARG A 81 18.58 -0.45 -5.52
N GLY A 82 19.12 0.25 -4.52
CA GLY A 82 20.14 1.29 -4.71
C GLY A 82 21.56 0.68 -4.72
N LEU A 83 22.52 1.45 -5.25
CA LEU A 83 23.94 1.08 -5.24
C LEU A 83 24.56 1.10 -3.83
N ALA A 84 23.98 1.89 -2.93
CA ALA A 84 24.41 2.04 -1.55
C ALA A 84 23.18 2.14 -0.63
N PRO A 85 23.30 1.80 0.67
CA PRO A 85 22.22 2.00 1.63
C PRO A 85 21.87 3.49 1.76
N SER A 86 20.59 3.76 1.95
CA SER A 86 20.04 5.09 2.16
C SER A 86 19.41 5.19 3.56
N PHE A 87 19.44 6.40 4.11
CA PHE A 87 18.99 6.68 5.46
C PHE A 87 18.00 7.84 5.49
N ALA A 88 17.08 7.78 6.46
CA ALA A 88 16.14 8.85 6.77
C ALA A 88 15.70 8.78 8.23
N GLU A 89 15.28 9.91 8.78
CA GLU A 89 14.52 9.98 10.02
C GLU A 89 13.05 10.24 9.68
N ILE A 90 12.16 9.46 10.29
CA ILE A 90 10.72 9.64 10.17
C ILE A 90 10.12 9.73 11.57
N THR A 91 9.32 10.77 11.79
CA THR A 91 8.53 10.93 13.01
C THR A 91 7.07 10.70 12.70
N VAL A 92 6.47 9.72 13.38
CA VAL A 92 5.07 9.35 13.22
C VAL A 92 4.30 9.75 14.47
N SER A 93 3.23 10.51 14.28
CA SER A 93 2.19 10.76 15.27
C SER A 93 1.25 9.55 15.34
N ILE A 94 1.04 9.05 16.55
CA ILE A 94 0.10 7.97 16.86
C ILE A 94 -1.01 8.54 17.74
N PRO A 95 -2.27 8.52 17.28
CA PRO A 95 -3.39 9.04 18.05
C PRO A 95 -3.66 8.17 19.30
N PRO A 96 -4.28 8.74 20.34
CA PRO A 96 -4.49 8.05 21.61
C PRO A 96 -5.40 6.80 21.45
N PRO A 97 -5.28 5.80 22.33
CA PRO A 97 -6.06 4.57 22.25
C PRO A 97 -7.58 4.78 22.40
N SER A 98 -8.03 5.95 22.86
CA SER A 98 -9.46 6.30 22.94
C SER A 98 -10.11 6.51 21.57
N VAL A 99 -9.33 6.81 20.52
CA VAL A 99 -9.84 7.12 19.17
C VAL A 99 -9.36 6.13 18.11
N ARG A 100 -8.52 5.16 18.48
CA ARG A 100 -8.06 4.08 17.60
C ARG A 100 -8.14 2.72 18.28
N LYS A 101 -8.25 1.66 17.48
CA LYS A 101 -8.13 0.29 17.99
C LYS A 101 -6.66 -0.08 18.16
N VAL A 102 -6.25 -0.39 19.38
CA VAL A 102 -4.87 -0.82 19.67
C VAL A 102 -4.60 -2.17 18.99
N GLY A 103 -3.41 -2.31 18.40
CA GLY A 103 -3.04 -3.47 17.56
C GLY A 103 -3.33 -3.29 16.07
N GLU A 104 -4.09 -2.25 15.69
CA GLU A 104 -4.35 -1.92 14.30
C GLU A 104 -3.65 -0.61 13.89
N VAL A 105 -3.23 -0.54 12.62
CA VAL A 105 -2.74 0.69 12.01
C VAL A 105 -3.93 1.50 11.53
N ALA A 106 -4.16 2.67 12.13
CA ALA A 106 -5.23 3.57 11.71
C ALA A 106 -4.78 4.34 10.46
N TRP A 107 -4.96 3.71 9.29
CA TRP A 107 -4.68 4.33 8.00
C TRP A 107 -5.64 5.50 7.72
N PRO A 108 -5.15 6.62 7.16
CA PRO A 108 -6.01 7.71 6.73
C PRO A 108 -6.96 7.26 5.62
N LYS A 109 -8.24 7.58 5.78
CA LYS A 109 -9.26 7.35 4.74
C LYS A 109 -9.16 8.35 3.60
N LYS A 110 -8.56 9.51 3.86
CA LYS A 110 -8.36 10.60 2.92
C LYS A 110 -7.02 11.27 3.24
N LEU A 111 -6.29 11.68 2.20
CA LEU A 111 -5.08 12.49 2.36
C LEU A 111 -5.42 13.99 2.26
N PRO A 112 -4.68 14.87 2.96
CA PRO A 112 -3.62 14.57 3.94
C PRO A 112 -4.17 13.90 5.22
N SER A 113 -3.32 13.13 5.91
CA SER A 113 -3.70 12.44 7.15
C SER A 113 -4.02 13.42 8.28
N ASN A 114 -4.88 13.01 9.20
CA ASN A 114 -5.20 13.79 10.39
C ASN A 114 -4.53 13.16 11.64
N PRO A 115 -3.51 13.81 12.25
CA PRO A 115 -2.83 13.29 13.44
C PRO A 115 -3.74 12.98 14.65
N ALA A 116 -4.94 13.58 14.70
CA ALA A 116 -5.90 13.33 15.77
C ALA A 116 -6.65 11.99 15.63
N THR A 117 -6.71 11.41 14.44
CA THR A 117 -7.48 10.17 14.16
C THR A 117 -6.67 9.08 13.47
N ASP A 118 -5.63 9.47 12.74
CA ASP A 118 -4.86 8.61 11.85
C ASP A 118 -3.39 8.57 12.28
N PHE A 119 -2.68 7.54 11.85
CA PHE A 119 -1.22 7.55 11.88
C PHE A 119 -0.73 8.56 10.84
N ALA A 120 0.00 9.57 11.28
CA ALA A 120 0.41 10.68 10.44
C ALA A 120 1.92 10.90 10.54
N VAL A 121 2.58 11.04 9.40
CA VAL A 121 3.98 11.47 9.37
C VAL A 121 4.01 12.97 9.63
N VAL A 122 4.69 13.39 10.68
CA VAL A 122 4.86 14.81 11.03
C VAL A 122 6.25 15.33 10.64
N GLN A 123 7.20 14.43 10.41
CA GLN A 123 8.53 14.73 9.90
C GLN A 123 9.06 13.57 9.07
N ALA A 124 9.68 13.87 7.93
CA ALA A 124 10.39 12.92 7.09
C ALA A 124 11.62 13.62 6.49
N GLN A 125 12.80 13.25 6.96
CA GLN A 125 14.06 13.91 6.61
C GLN A 125 15.08 12.89 6.12
N GLU A 126 15.73 13.18 5.01
CA GLU A 126 16.81 12.33 4.50
C GLU A 126 18.10 12.53 5.31
N PHE A 127 18.77 11.43 5.65
CA PHE A 127 20.02 11.43 6.38
C PHE A 127 21.20 10.91 5.55
N THR A 128 22.40 11.40 5.90
CA THR A 128 23.66 10.78 5.49
C THR A 128 24.02 9.64 6.42
N LEU A 129 25.00 8.80 6.05
CA LEU A 129 25.50 7.73 6.90
C LEU A 129 26.03 8.25 8.25
N GLU A 130 26.78 9.36 8.24
CA GLU A 130 27.37 9.93 9.45
C GLU A 130 26.29 10.52 10.37
N THR A 131 25.29 11.21 9.80
CA THR A 131 24.12 11.68 10.56
C THR A 131 23.35 10.53 11.17
N ALA A 132 23.13 9.43 10.42
CA ALA A 132 22.42 8.25 10.90
C ALA A 132 23.15 7.55 12.05
N LYS A 133 24.48 7.40 11.97
CA LYS A 133 25.30 6.84 13.07
C LYS A 133 25.23 7.71 14.31
N GLY A 134 25.31 9.03 14.14
CA GLY A 134 25.19 10.00 15.23
C GLY A 134 23.83 9.90 15.94
N TRP A 135 22.75 9.90 15.16
CA TRP A 135 21.39 9.73 15.66
C TRP A 135 21.24 8.41 16.43
N LEU A 136 21.68 7.28 15.84
CA LEU A 136 21.56 5.96 16.47
C LEU A 136 22.31 5.91 17.80
N SER A 137 23.54 6.43 17.83
CA SER A 137 24.36 6.46 19.04
C SER A 137 23.73 7.32 20.14
N ALA A 138 23.08 8.43 19.78
CA ALA A 138 22.37 9.29 20.72
C ALA A 138 21.08 8.63 21.24
N SER A 139 20.30 8.01 20.35
CA SER A 139 19.03 7.36 20.69
C SER A 139 19.21 6.16 21.61
N VAL A 140 20.21 5.29 21.35
CA VAL A 140 20.49 4.11 22.20
C VAL A 140 20.93 4.52 23.61
N ARG A 141 21.68 5.62 23.76
CA ARG A 141 22.06 6.13 25.09
C ARG A 141 20.86 6.63 25.90
N LYS A 142 19.82 7.14 25.23
CA LYS A 142 18.61 7.67 25.86
C LYS A 142 17.70 6.56 26.38
N SER A 143 17.66 5.43 25.67
CA SER A 143 16.86 4.25 26.02
C SER A 143 17.75 3.02 26.08
N PRO A 144 18.51 2.82 27.17
CA PRO A 144 19.25 1.58 27.39
C PRO A 144 18.26 0.42 27.56
N ASP A 145 18.57 -0.72 26.94
CA ASP A 145 17.82 -1.98 27.09
C ASP A 145 17.90 -2.55 28.52
#